data_AF-A0A7S1JV31-F1
#
_entry.id   AF-A0A7S1JV31-F1
#
_cell.length_a   1.000
_cell.length_b   1.000
_cell.length_c   1.000
_cell.angle_alpha   90.00
_cell.angle_beta   90.00
_cell.angle_gamma   90.00
#
_symmetry.space_group_name_H-M   'P 1'
#
loop_
_entity.id
_entity.type
_entity.pdbx_description
1 polymer ?
#
loop_
_entity_poly.entity_id
_entity_poly.type
_entity_poly.pdbx_seq_one_letter_code
_entity_poly.pdbx_strand_id
1 'polypeptide(L)'
;EEGVDCGGSCEASCPTCSDGVQNGGEDGVDCGIVCRVMCEPTCTDGIRNGGETSVDCGGPCPASSCPSCTDGIKNGDEQDIDCGGSCPACQSCIGLPILSAAYEVISDTTTVPHGRKIDVKCREGAYQVTENAKSAVELCQTAPIECRNGIYDSSGLRLTCILPTCTDGYADGDEVGVDCGGSCPNACISCNDGIQNGVEQGIDCGGPECRPCRICSEGDFKLIDRDLYQINVTFGSVNGYSHGDVRMVDCLSNARRAYGPPFDQPAQVTCLDGQFEPPVRSVIRCERDPLAPPEGGPSFAAPAVVKPPAECTNRVDAEGCCAFLPE
;
A
#
# COMPACT_ATOMS: atom_id res chain seq x y z
N GLU A 1 -70.69 -15.82 -55.85
CA GLU A 1 -69.91 -15.05 -54.87
C GLU A 1 -70.84 -14.73 -53.71
N GLU A 2 -70.62 -15.35 -52.55
CA GLU A 2 -71.14 -14.78 -51.31
C GLU A 2 -70.11 -13.73 -50.89
N GLY A 3 -70.52 -12.45 -50.94
CA GLY A 3 -69.68 -11.25 -51.15
C GLY A 3 -68.72 -10.87 -50.01
N VAL A 4 -67.85 -9.84 -50.14
CA VAL A 4 -67.98 -8.56 -50.87
C VAL A 4 -66.61 -8.12 -51.44
N ASP A 5 -66.56 -8.00 -52.77
CA ASP A 5 -65.63 -7.25 -53.65
C ASP A 5 -64.12 -7.17 -53.32
N CYS A 6 -63.32 -8.06 -53.90
CA CYS A 6 -61.92 -7.81 -54.24
C CYS A 6 -61.71 -7.97 -55.76
N GLY A 7 -62.51 -7.25 -56.55
CA GLY A 7 -62.49 -7.27 -58.02
C GLY A 7 -61.85 -6.03 -58.64
N GLY A 8 -60.53 -5.89 -58.57
CA GLY A 8 -59.79 -4.88 -59.33
C GLY A 8 -58.27 -5.05 -59.26
N SER A 9 -57.63 -5.13 -60.44
CA SER A 9 -56.19 -5.27 -60.76
C SER A 9 -55.28 -5.91 -59.69
N CYS A 10 -54.85 -7.13 -60.02
CA CYS A 10 -53.99 -8.09 -59.33
C CYS A 10 -52.65 -7.60 -58.73
N GLU A 11 -52.67 -6.66 -57.79
CA GLU A 11 -51.47 -6.31 -56.98
C GLU A 11 -51.67 -6.33 -55.45
N ALA A 12 -52.87 -6.65 -54.94
CA ALA A 12 -53.07 -6.86 -53.51
C ALA A 12 -53.63 -8.27 -53.25
N SER A 13 -52.86 -9.11 -52.57
CA SER A 13 -53.32 -10.38 -52.04
C SER A 13 -54.54 -10.14 -51.16
N CYS A 14 -55.64 -10.86 -51.43
CA CYS A 14 -56.85 -10.76 -50.62
C CYS A 14 -56.53 -11.13 -49.16
N PRO A 15 -57.12 -10.42 -48.19
CA PRO A 15 -56.99 -10.79 -46.78
C PRO A 15 -57.47 -12.23 -46.58
N THR A 16 -56.66 -13.06 -45.93
CA THR A 16 -57.02 -14.45 -45.61
C THR A 16 -56.77 -14.73 -44.13
N CYS A 17 -57.59 -15.60 -43.54
CA CYS A 17 -57.45 -16.07 -42.15
C CYS A 17 -56.26 -17.02 -41.91
N SER A 18 -55.15 -16.79 -42.61
CA SER A 18 -53.90 -17.58 -42.54
C SER A 18 -52.73 -16.86 -43.20
N ASP A 19 -52.83 -15.55 -43.45
CA ASP A 19 -51.78 -14.77 -44.13
C ASP A 19 -50.76 -14.15 -43.14
N GLY A 20 -50.94 -14.39 -41.84
CA GLY A 20 -50.03 -13.97 -40.79
C GLY A 20 -50.12 -12.48 -40.46
N VAL A 21 -51.16 -11.78 -40.94
CA VAL A 21 -51.35 -10.35 -40.69
C VAL A 21 -52.78 -10.04 -40.28
N GLN A 22 -52.96 -9.23 -39.22
CA GLN A 22 -54.30 -8.82 -38.79
C GLN A 22 -54.93 -7.85 -39.80
N ASN A 23 -55.76 -8.36 -40.71
CA ASN A 23 -56.43 -7.58 -41.76
C ASN A 23 -57.89 -8.03 -41.94
N GLY A 24 -58.59 -7.64 -43.00
CA GLY A 24 -59.86 -8.29 -43.40
C GLY A 24 -61.06 -8.23 -42.43
N GLY A 25 -60.97 -7.52 -41.30
CA GLY A 25 -61.98 -7.52 -40.23
C GLY A 25 -61.73 -8.56 -39.13
N GLU A 26 -60.50 -9.05 -39.02
CA GLU A 26 -60.06 -9.98 -37.97
C GLU A 26 -59.97 -9.33 -36.58
N ASP A 27 -60.27 -10.11 -35.54
CA ASP A 27 -60.20 -9.69 -34.14
C ASP A 27 -58.77 -9.82 -33.57
N GLY A 28 -57.93 -10.69 -34.16
CA GLY A 28 -56.49 -10.85 -33.94
C GLY A 28 -55.83 -11.39 -35.21
N VAL A 29 -54.50 -11.58 -35.24
CA VAL A 29 -53.82 -12.10 -36.45
C VAL A 29 -54.42 -13.45 -36.85
N ASP A 30 -55.04 -13.52 -38.05
CA ASP A 30 -55.68 -14.71 -38.62
C ASP A 30 -56.82 -15.31 -37.77
N CYS A 31 -57.41 -14.55 -36.84
CA CYS A 31 -58.44 -15.06 -35.93
C CYS A 31 -59.56 -14.03 -35.66
N GLY A 32 -60.73 -14.51 -35.26
CA GLY A 32 -61.89 -13.68 -34.94
C GLY A 32 -63.20 -14.18 -35.56
N ILE A 33 -64.26 -13.40 -35.39
CA ILE A 33 -65.61 -13.74 -35.85
C ILE A 33 -65.64 -13.94 -37.37
N VAL A 34 -64.93 -13.11 -38.12
CA VAL A 34 -64.83 -13.20 -39.59
C VAL A 34 -64.17 -14.52 -40.01
N CYS A 35 -63.15 -14.97 -39.28
CA CYS A 35 -62.41 -16.20 -39.55
C CYS A 35 -63.04 -17.46 -38.95
N ARG A 36 -64.03 -17.31 -38.06
CA ARG A 36 -64.62 -18.39 -37.26
C ARG A 36 -63.58 -19.19 -36.46
N VAL A 37 -62.43 -18.59 -36.20
CA VAL A 37 -61.35 -19.11 -35.36
C VAL A 37 -61.34 -18.26 -34.10
N MET A 38 -61.45 -18.89 -32.93
CA MET A 38 -61.36 -18.17 -31.67
C MET A 38 -59.90 -17.82 -31.42
N CYS A 39 -59.59 -16.53 -31.20
CA CYS A 39 -58.24 -16.12 -30.85
C CYS A 39 -57.88 -16.72 -29.48
N GLU A 40 -56.86 -17.57 -29.42
CA GLU A 40 -56.28 -17.97 -28.13
C GLU A 40 -55.47 -16.79 -27.57
N PRO A 41 -55.50 -16.57 -26.24
CA PRO A 41 -54.70 -15.52 -25.63
C PRO A 41 -53.23 -15.90 -25.61
N THR A 42 -52.41 -15.00 -26.10
CA THR A 42 -50.97 -15.16 -26.18
C THR A 42 -50.33 -14.03 -25.37
N CYS A 43 -50.18 -14.26 -24.07
CA CYS A 43 -49.77 -13.27 -23.08
C CYS A 43 -48.32 -12.75 -23.19
N THR A 44 -47.69 -12.86 -24.36
CA THR A 44 -46.29 -12.48 -24.63
C THR A 44 -46.00 -12.21 -26.12
N ASP A 45 -47.00 -12.16 -27.00
CA ASP A 45 -46.78 -12.06 -28.45
C ASP A 45 -46.84 -10.62 -29.00
N GLY A 46 -47.01 -9.63 -28.12
CA GLY A 46 -46.90 -8.21 -28.45
C GLY A 46 -48.13 -7.64 -29.16
N ILE A 47 -49.22 -8.40 -29.23
CA ILE A 47 -50.51 -7.94 -29.75
C ILE A 47 -51.59 -8.04 -28.67
N ARG A 48 -52.73 -7.38 -28.87
CA ARG A 48 -53.88 -7.50 -27.95
C ARG A 48 -54.90 -8.45 -28.55
N ASN A 49 -54.93 -9.70 -28.10
CA ASN A 49 -55.84 -10.72 -28.62
C ASN A 49 -56.50 -11.53 -27.49
N GLY A 50 -57.28 -12.57 -27.84
CA GLY A 50 -57.73 -13.61 -26.90
C GLY A 50 -58.53 -13.18 -25.65
N GLY A 51 -59.01 -11.94 -25.56
CA GLY A 51 -59.71 -11.41 -24.38
C GLY A 51 -58.82 -10.62 -23.40
N GLU A 52 -57.60 -10.28 -23.81
CA GLU A 52 -56.70 -9.39 -23.08
C GLU A 52 -57.25 -7.96 -22.96
N THR A 53 -56.98 -7.30 -21.83
CA THR A 53 -57.40 -5.90 -21.59
C THR A 53 -56.39 -4.89 -22.12
N SER A 54 -55.12 -5.28 -22.20
CA SER A 54 -53.98 -4.55 -22.76
C SER A 54 -53.09 -5.54 -23.52
N VAL A 55 -52.17 -5.06 -24.37
CA VAL A 55 -51.21 -5.94 -25.08
C VAL A 55 -50.55 -6.90 -24.08
N ASP A 56 -50.65 -8.21 -24.32
CA ASP A 56 -50.09 -9.28 -23.50
C ASP A 56 -50.58 -9.35 -22.03
N CYS A 57 -51.68 -8.66 -21.68
CA CYS A 57 -52.08 -8.52 -20.27
C CYS A 57 -53.59 -8.42 -20.04
N GLY A 58 -54.02 -9.01 -18.91
CA GLY A 58 -55.38 -9.01 -18.39
C GLY A 58 -56.29 -10.04 -19.07
N GLY A 59 -57.54 -10.11 -18.60
CA GLY A 59 -58.48 -11.14 -19.04
C GLY A 59 -57.99 -12.55 -18.69
N PRO A 60 -57.76 -13.44 -19.67
CA PRO A 60 -57.27 -14.81 -19.43
C PRO A 60 -55.78 -14.88 -19.09
N CYS A 61 -55.02 -13.79 -19.23
CA CYS A 61 -53.59 -13.76 -18.90
C CYS A 61 -53.36 -13.71 -17.38
N PRO A 62 -52.32 -14.38 -16.86
CA PRO A 62 -51.97 -14.32 -15.45
C PRO A 62 -51.70 -12.86 -15.05
N ALA A 63 -52.25 -12.40 -13.93
CA ALA A 63 -51.99 -11.04 -13.45
C ALA A 63 -50.49 -10.75 -13.22
N SER A 64 -49.67 -11.79 -13.03
CA SER A 64 -48.22 -11.71 -12.91
C SER A 64 -47.47 -11.41 -14.22
N SER A 65 -48.12 -11.53 -15.39
CA SER A 65 -47.52 -11.15 -16.68
C SER A 65 -47.79 -9.68 -17.03
N CYS A 66 -48.64 -9.02 -16.26
CA CYS A 66 -48.99 -7.62 -16.47
C CYS A 66 -47.94 -6.68 -15.87
N PRO A 67 -47.54 -5.62 -16.61
CA PRO A 67 -46.76 -4.54 -16.04
C PRO A 67 -47.46 -3.91 -14.84
N SER A 68 -46.72 -3.67 -13.76
CA SER A 68 -47.26 -3.10 -12.52
C SER A 68 -46.24 -2.18 -11.87
N CYS A 69 -46.65 -0.96 -11.54
CA CYS A 69 -45.82 0.07 -10.90
C CYS A 69 -45.43 -0.22 -9.43
N THR A 70 -45.46 -1.48 -9.00
CA THR A 70 -45.14 -1.92 -7.63
C THR A 70 -44.62 -3.37 -7.58
N ASP A 71 -44.32 -3.96 -8.74
CA ASP A 71 -43.93 -5.38 -8.83
C ASP A 71 -42.41 -5.59 -8.65
N GLY A 72 -41.64 -4.50 -8.53
CA GLY A 72 -40.20 -4.54 -8.26
C GLY A 72 -39.36 -4.90 -9.48
N ILE A 73 -39.94 -4.94 -10.68
CA ILE A 73 -39.24 -5.22 -11.93
C ILE A 73 -39.49 -4.09 -12.94
N LYS A 74 -38.48 -3.74 -13.73
CA LYS A 74 -38.65 -2.74 -14.79
C LYS A 74 -39.34 -3.38 -16.00
N ASN A 75 -40.64 -3.14 -16.19
CA ASN A 75 -41.43 -3.68 -17.32
C ASN A 75 -42.37 -2.62 -17.93
N GLY A 76 -43.08 -2.98 -19.01
CA GLY A 76 -43.98 -2.04 -19.70
C GLY A 76 -43.26 -0.79 -20.24
N ASP A 77 -43.81 0.39 -19.95
CA ASP A 77 -43.30 1.71 -20.38
C ASP A 77 -42.54 2.47 -19.28
N GLU A 78 -42.10 1.77 -18.23
CA GLU A 78 -41.37 2.33 -17.09
C GLU A 78 -39.99 2.90 -17.46
N GLN A 79 -39.62 4.01 -16.83
CA GLN A 79 -38.29 4.64 -16.98
C GLN A 79 -37.25 4.03 -16.02
N ASP A 80 -37.67 3.65 -14.82
CA ASP A 80 -36.90 2.89 -13.83
C ASP A 80 -37.83 1.90 -13.12
N ILE A 81 -37.31 1.02 -12.26
CA ILE A 81 -38.13 0.04 -11.53
C ILE A 81 -39.34 0.73 -10.88
N ASP A 82 -40.56 0.32 -11.27
CA ASP A 82 -41.83 0.77 -10.71
C ASP A 82 -42.16 2.27 -10.92
N CYS A 83 -41.49 2.99 -11.86
CA CYS A 83 -41.74 4.42 -12.07
C CYS A 83 -41.55 4.92 -13.51
N GLY A 84 -42.25 6.00 -13.84
CA GLY A 84 -42.22 6.64 -15.17
C GLY A 84 -43.18 6.01 -16.18
N GLY A 85 -43.38 6.68 -17.32
CA GLY A 85 -44.33 6.23 -18.34
C GLY A 85 -45.77 6.32 -17.84
N SER A 86 -46.46 5.17 -17.82
CA SER A 86 -47.81 5.03 -17.26
C SER A 86 -47.82 4.97 -15.73
N CYS A 87 -46.66 4.82 -15.10
CA CYS A 87 -46.47 4.83 -13.64
C CYS A 87 -46.20 6.25 -13.10
N PRO A 88 -46.31 6.46 -11.77
CA PRO A 88 -45.93 7.72 -11.14
C PRO A 88 -44.50 8.15 -11.53
N ALA A 89 -44.27 9.45 -11.66
CA ALA A 89 -42.97 9.97 -12.07
C ALA A 89 -41.85 9.53 -11.11
N CYS A 90 -40.70 9.14 -11.69
CA CYS A 90 -39.53 8.73 -10.91
C CYS A 90 -39.03 9.85 -10.01
N GLN A 91 -38.66 9.48 -8.78
CA GLN A 91 -38.27 10.43 -7.76
C GLN A 91 -36.87 11.01 -8.03
N SER A 92 -36.70 12.31 -7.77
CA SER A 92 -35.38 12.95 -7.74
C SER A 92 -34.65 12.61 -6.44
N CYS A 93 -33.34 12.44 -6.52
CA CYS A 93 -32.50 12.24 -5.36
C CYS A 93 -32.32 13.58 -4.63
N ILE A 94 -32.49 13.56 -3.30
CA ILE A 94 -32.37 14.75 -2.45
C ILE A 94 -31.10 14.63 -1.61
N GLY A 95 -30.37 15.73 -1.50
CA GLY A 95 -29.08 15.80 -0.82
C GLY A 95 -27.94 15.28 -1.70
N LEU A 96 -26.72 15.38 -1.17
CA LEU A 96 -25.57 14.70 -1.77
C LEU A 96 -25.55 13.24 -1.27
N PRO A 97 -25.12 12.27 -2.10
CA PRO A 97 -24.96 10.90 -1.66
C PRO A 97 -24.00 10.86 -0.46
N ILE A 98 -24.43 10.19 0.61
CA ILE A 98 -23.57 9.94 1.78
C ILE A 98 -22.58 8.86 1.37
N LEU A 99 -21.57 9.25 0.60
CA LEU A 99 -20.48 8.36 0.27
C LEU A 99 -19.68 8.10 1.55
N SER A 100 -19.17 6.87 1.66
CA SER A 100 -18.30 6.45 2.76
C SER A 100 -17.10 7.39 2.92
N ALA A 101 -16.30 7.20 3.99
CA ALA A 101 -15.06 7.97 4.21
C ALA A 101 -14.09 7.99 3.00
N ALA A 102 -14.29 7.10 2.03
CA ALA A 102 -13.49 6.88 0.85
C ALA A 102 -13.69 7.87 -0.32
N TYR A 103 -14.89 8.44 -0.48
CA TYR A 103 -15.23 9.22 -1.67
C TYR A 103 -15.86 10.56 -1.33
N GLU A 104 -15.74 11.51 -2.24
CA GLU A 104 -16.38 12.82 -2.18
C GLU A 104 -17.01 13.15 -3.54
N VAL A 105 -18.16 13.84 -3.46
CA VAL A 105 -18.97 14.18 -4.63
C VAL A 105 -18.50 15.50 -5.19
N ILE A 106 -18.38 15.60 -6.52
CA ILE A 106 -18.06 16.85 -7.21
C ILE A 106 -19.38 17.46 -7.73
N SER A 107 -20.24 17.98 -6.85
CA SER A 107 -21.46 18.66 -7.29
C SER A 107 -21.96 19.75 -6.34
N ASP A 108 -22.42 20.87 -6.91
CA ASP A 108 -22.96 22.03 -6.19
C ASP A 108 -24.49 22.00 -6.01
N THR A 109 -25.16 20.94 -6.46
CA THR A 109 -26.63 20.85 -6.46
C THR A 109 -27.15 19.93 -5.36
N THR A 110 -28.15 20.38 -4.60
CA THR A 110 -28.80 19.63 -3.51
C THR A 110 -29.95 18.72 -3.96
N THR A 111 -30.34 18.79 -5.23
CA THR A 111 -31.39 17.96 -5.82
C THR A 111 -30.95 17.50 -7.21
N VAL A 112 -30.99 16.19 -7.42
CA VAL A 112 -30.49 15.53 -8.63
C VAL A 112 -31.64 14.81 -9.31
N PRO A 113 -32.02 15.17 -10.55
CA PRO A 113 -33.10 14.51 -11.25
C PRO A 113 -32.75 13.05 -11.56
N HIS A 114 -33.77 12.21 -11.64
CA HIS A 114 -33.63 10.82 -12.05
C HIS A 114 -32.87 10.69 -13.38
N GLY A 115 -31.99 9.69 -13.48
CA GLY A 115 -31.14 9.41 -14.64
C GLY A 115 -29.92 10.32 -14.77
N ARG A 116 -29.76 11.35 -13.92
CA ARG A 116 -28.57 12.19 -13.92
C ARG A 116 -27.40 11.46 -13.25
N LYS A 117 -26.24 11.52 -13.90
CA LYS A 117 -24.96 11.01 -13.39
C LYS A 117 -24.17 12.12 -12.72
N ILE A 118 -23.45 11.77 -11.66
CA ILE A 118 -22.58 12.68 -10.90
C ILE A 118 -21.19 12.06 -10.80
N ASP A 119 -20.17 12.87 -11.05
CA ASP A 119 -18.80 12.45 -10.88
C ASP A 119 -18.41 12.47 -9.40
N VAL A 120 -17.68 11.44 -9.01
CA VAL A 120 -17.10 11.32 -7.67
C VAL A 120 -15.60 11.19 -7.78
N LYS A 121 -14.89 11.73 -6.79
CA LYS A 121 -13.46 11.51 -6.62
C LYS A 121 -13.19 10.78 -5.32
N CYS A 122 -12.08 10.08 -5.30
CA CYS A 122 -11.56 9.46 -4.08
C CYS A 122 -11.05 10.55 -3.17
N ARG A 123 -11.34 10.44 -1.88
CA ARG A 123 -10.80 11.35 -0.88
C ARG A 123 -9.28 11.11 -0.79
N GLU A 124 -8.51 12.20 -0.72
CA GLU A 124 -7.08 12.13 -0.48
C GLU A 124 -6.81 11.40 0.86
N GLY A 125 -5.89 10.43 0.85
CA GLY A 125 -5.60 9.58 2.03
C GLY A 125 -6.54 8.39 2.24
N ALA A 126 -7.57 8.19 1.39
CA ALA A 126 -8.42 6.99 1.45
C ALA A 126 -7.76 5.73 0.84
N TYR A 127 -6.63 5.89 0.14
CA TYR A 127 -5.83 4.83 -0.46
C TYR A 127 -4.37 5.27 -0.60
N GLN A 128 -3.42 4.33 -0.56
CA GLN A 128 -2.00 4.59 -0.81
C GLN A 128 -1.51 3.83 -2.04
N VAL A 129 -0.79 4.53 -2.91
CA VAL A 129 -0.15 3.94 -4.09
C VAL A 129 1.25 3.45 -3.67
N THR A 130 1.43 2.15 -3.49
CA THR A 130 2.75 1.54 -3.30
C THR A 130 3.46 1.37 -4.65
N GLU A 131 4.78 1.16 -4.67
CA GLU A 131 5.55 0.97 -5.92
C GLU A 131 5.08 -0.23 -6.78
N ASN A 132 4.34 -1.16 -6.18
CA ASN A 132 3.72 -2.31 -6.86
C ASN A 132 2.29 -2.04 -7.37
N ALA A 133 1.66 -0.95 -6.96
CA ALA A 133 0.34 -0.55 -7.43
C ALA A 133 0.48 0.17 -8.79
N LYS A 134 -0.09 -0.45 -9.82
CA LYS A 134 0.03 -0.03 -11.22
C LYS A 134 -0.54 1.36 -11.55
N SER A 135 -1.34 1.98 -10.68
CA SER A 135 -1.77 3.38 -10.73
C SER A 135 -2.78 3.68 -9.62
N ALA A 136 -2.89 4.93 -9.17
CA ALA A 136 -4.01 5.43 -8.33
C ALA A 136 -5.40 5.05 -8.89
N VAL A 137 -5.52 4.97 -10.22
CA VAL A 137 -6.74 4.61 -10.95
C VAL A 137 -7.13 3.13 -10.76
N GLU A 138 -6.18 2.24 -10.47
CA GLU A 138 -6.44 0.81 -10.27
C GLU A 138 -6.83 0.49 -8.81
N LEU A 139 -6.36 1.29 -7.85
CA LEU A 139 -6.69 1.18 -6.42
C LEU A 139 -8.03 1.81 -6.06
N CYS A 140 -8.32 2.95 -6.67
CA CYS A 140 -9.60 3.64 -6.49
C CYS A 140 -10.33 3.74 -7.83
N GLN A 141 -11.23 2.80 -8.07
CA GLN A 141 -12.10 2.82 -9.23
C GLN A 141 -13.27 3.76 -8.94
N THR A 142 -13.29 4.89 -9.65
CA THR A 142 -14.41 5.82 -9.66
C THR A 142 -15.24 5.57 -10.92
N ALA A 143 -16.55 5.52 -10.73
CA ALA A 143 -17.53 5.57 -11.80
C ALA A 143 -18.55 6.65 -11.45
N PRO A 144 -19.12 7.35 -12.43
CA PRO A 144 -20.21 8.27 -12.16
C PRO A 144 -21.37 7.53 -11.51
N ILE A 145 -21.87 8.04 -10.40
CA ILE A 145 -23.04 7.50 -9.71
C ILE A 145 -24.31 8.06 -10.35
N GLU A 146 -25.35 7.25 -10.46
CA GLU A 146 -26.61 7.62 -11.14
C GLU A 146 -27.76 7.70 -10.14
N CYS A 147 -28.63 8.69 -10.27
CA CYS A 147 -29.86 8.74 -9.48
C CYS A 147 -30.93 7.80 -10.05
N ARG A 148 -31.22 6.69 -9.36
CA ARG A 148 -32.26 5.72 -9.68
C ARG A 148 -33.41 5.81 -8.69
N ASN A 149 -34.55 6.32 -9.15
CA ASN A 149 -35.78 6.54 -8.37
C ASN A 149 -35.55 7.02 -6.90
N GLY A 150 -34.84 8.15 -6.72
CA GLY A 150 -34.57 8.73 -5.40
C GLY A 150 -33.40 8.10 -4.62
N ILE A 151 -32.78 7.04 -5.14
CA ILE A 151 -31.62 6.37 -4.55
C ILE A 151 -30.41 6.54 -5.47
N TYR A 152 -29.23 6.83 -4.90
CA TYR A 152 -28.00 6.86 -5.67
C TYR A 152 -27.48 5.43 -5.90
N ASP A 153 -27.36 5.04 -7.17
CA ASP A 153 -26.70 3.80 -7.57
C ASP A 153 -25.18 4.01 -7.52
N SER A 154 -24.56 3.44 -6.49
CA SER A 154 -23.12 3.46 -6.25
C SER A 154 -22.43 2.15 -6.63
N SER A 155 -23.10 1.27 -7.37
CA SER A 155 -22.58 -0.08 -7.68
C SER A 155 -21.29 -0.05 -8.51
N GLY A 156 -21.02 1.06 -9.20
CA GLY A 156 -19.78 1.28 -9.94
C GLY A 156 -18.60 1.77 -9.08
N LEU A 157 -18.80 2.06 -7.79
CA LEU A 157 -17.74 2.50 -6.89
C LEU A 157 -17.07 1.28 -6.23
N ARG A 158 -15.74 1.19 -6.37
CA ARG A 158 -14.96 0.16 -5.71
C ARG A 158 -13.68 0.76 -5.12
N LEU A 159 -13.64 0.87 -3.79
CA LEU A 159 -12.45 1.29 -3.05
C LEU A 159 -11.77 0.03 -2.56
N THR A 160 -10.65 -0.33 -3.17
CA THR A 160 -9.89 -1.50 -2.73
C THR A 160 -8.71 -1.00 -1.90
N CYS A 161 -8.97 -0.69 -0.62
CA CYS A 161 -7.92 -0.49 0.39
C CYS A 161 -8.36 -1.11 1.71
N ILE A 162 -7.65 -2.17 2.11
CA ILE A 162 -7.66 -2.67 3.49
C ILE A 162 -6.71 -1.72 4.24
N LEU A 163 -7.15 -1.14 5.36
CA LEU A 163 -6.29 -0.33 6.22
C LEU A 163 -5.37 -1.28 7.01
N PRO A 164 -4.06 -1.01 7.09
CA PRO A 164 -3.19 -1.80 7.93
C PRO A 164 -3.52 -1.56 9.41
N THR A 165 -3.57 -2.63 10.18
CA THR A 165 -3.73 -2.59 11.63
C THR A 165 -2.39 -2.86 12.29
N CYS A 166 -1.58 -1.81 12.45
CA CYS A 166 -0.19 -1.86 12.92
C CYS A 166 0.03 -2.35 14.38
N THR A 167 -0.92 -3.05 15.01
CA THR A 167 -0.84 -3.55 16.40
C THR A 167 -1.75 -4.76 16.67
N ASP A 168 -2.43 -5.31 15.66
CA ASP A 168 -3.44 -6.35 15.87
C ASP A 168 -2.90 -7.79 15.80
N GLY A 169 -1.62 -7.94 15.44
CA GLY A 169 -0.92 -9.20 15.37
C GLY A 169 -1.22 -10.00 14.10
N TYR A 170 -1.85 -9.37 13.11
CA TYR A 170 -2.06 -9.93 11.78
C TYR A 170 -1.29 -9.08 10.75
N ALA A 171 -1.11 -9.62 9.55
CA ALA A 171 -0.54 -8.88 8.43
C ALA A 171 -1.70 -8.48 7.51
N ASP A 172 -2.10 -7.21 7.54
CA ASP A 172 -3.20 -6.70 6.73
C ASP A 172 -2.92 -5.30 6.13
N GLY A 173 -3.84 -4.82 5.30
CA GLY A 173 -3.65 -3.57 4.57
C GLY A 173 -2.42 -3.51 3.68
N ASP A 174 -1.56 -2.50 3.89
CA ASP A 174 -0.30 -2.31 3.15
C ASP A 174 0.95 -2.65 3.98
N GLU A 175 0.80 -3.42 5.07
CA GLU A 175 1.89 -3.90 5.90
C GLU A 175 2.89 -4.77 5.13
N VAL A 176 4.18 -4.60 5.42
CA VAL A 176 5.29 -5.39 4.86
C VAL A 176 5.58 -6.64 5.73
N GLY A 177 5.17 -6.61 6.99
CA GLY A 177 5.21 -7.73 7.93
C GLY A 177 4.11 -7.56 8.97
N VAL A 178 3.94 -8.52 9.89
CA VAL A 178 2.88 -8.42 10.91
C VAL A 178 3.03 -7.11 11.68
N ASP A 179 2.02 -6.25 11.59
CA ASP A 179 1.96 -4.93 12.23
C ASP A 179 3.03 -3.90 11.77
N CYS A 180 3.80 -4.11 10.69
CA CYS A 180 4.94 -3.26 10.34
C CYS A 180 5.07 -2.93 8.84
N GLY A 181 5.75 -1.82 8.53
CA GLY A 181 6.03 -1.36 7.16
C GLY A 181 4.80 -0.78 6.44
N GLY A 182 5.00 -0.37 5.18
CA GLY A 182 3.94 0.30 4.41
C GLY A 182 3.54 1.63 5.05
N SER A 183 2.25 1.77 5.39
CA SER A 183 1.73 2.92 6.12
C SER A 183 1.97 2.86 7.63
N CYS A 184 2.52 1.76 8.17
CA CYS A 184 2.82 1.64 9.59
C CYS A 184 4.10 2.42 9.97
N PRO A 185 4.08 3.16 11.10
CA PRO A 185 5.20 4.01 11.54
C PRO A 185 6.43 3.18 11.96
N ASN A 186 6.23 1.92 12.30
CA ASN A 186 7.24 0.94 12.63
C ASN A 186 7.71 0.24 11.36
N ALA A 187 8.97 0.46 11.00
CA ALA A 187 9.65 -0.31 9.97
C ALA A 187 9.71 -1.78 10.38
N CYS A 188 9.60 -2.68 9.39
CA CYS A 188 9.76 -4.10 9.67
C CYS A 188 11.20 -4.42 10.07
N ILE A 189 11.32 -5.35 11.03
CA ILE A 189 12.59 -5.95 11.38
C ILE A 189 13.12 -6.70 10.17
N SER A 190 14.35 -6.38 9.79
CA SER A 190 15.10 -7.14 8.81
C SER A 190 16.46 -7.42 9.39
N CYS A 191 16.72 -8.67 9.76
CA CYS A 191 18.00 -9.09 10.32
C CYS A 191 19.14 -9.18 9.26
N ASN A 192 19.06 -8.41 8.18
CA ASN A 192 20.04 -8.33 7.09
C ASN A 192 19.99 -6.98 6.33
N ASP A 193 19.34 -5.95 6.86
CA ASP A 193 19.23 -4.65 6.18
C ASP A 193 20.38 -3.68 6.50
N GLY A 194 21.28 -4.07 7.40
CA GLY A 194 22.46 -3.29 7.78
C GLY A 194 22.14 -2.07 8.64
N ILE A 195 20.93 -1.98 9.20
CA ILE A 195 20.54 -0.92 10.14
C ILE A 195 20.05 -1.54 11.45
N GLN A 196 20.35 -0.92 12.59
CA GLN A 196 19.84 -1.39 13.87
C GLN A 196 18.39 -0.91 14.08
N ASN A 197 17.40 -1.79 13.90
CA ASN A 197 15.98 -1.44 14.05
C ASN A 197 15.18 -2.50 14.84
N GLY A 198 13.96 -2.13 15.27
CA GLY A 198 13.06 -3.04 16.00
C GLY A 198 13.60 -3.55 17.35
N VAL A 199 13.68 -4.88 17.51
CA VAL A 199 14.12 -5.56 18.76
C VAL A 199 15.58 -6.01 18.72
N GLU A 200 16.33 -5.54 17.74
CA GLU A 200 17.75 -5.83 17.57
C GLU A 200 18.61 -5.21 18.67
N GLN A 201 19.55 -6.00 19.21
CA GLN A 201 20.52 -5.53 20.20
C GLN A 201 21.77 -4.94 19.53
N GLY A 202 22.09 -5.39 18.31
CA GLY A 202 23.07 -4.79 17.41
C GLY A 202 22.57 -4.84 15.97
N ILE A 203 23.27 -4.20 15.03
CA ILE A 203 22.88 -4.18 13.60
C ILE A 203 22.65 -5.62 13.12
N ASP A 204 21.42 -5.93 12.67
CA ASP A 204 21.03 -7.24 12.15
C ASP A 204 21.16 -8.41 13.15
N CYS A 205 21.23 -8.15 14.47
CA CYS A 205 21.40 -9.20 15.48
C CYS A 205 20.71 -8.93 16.81
N GLY A 206 20.33 -10.02 17.50
CA GLY A 206 19.73 -9.97 18.83
C GLY A 206 18.21 -9.87 18.83
N GLY A 207 17.60 -10.26 19.95
CA GLY A 207 16.14 -10.45 20.04
C GLY A 207 15.69 -11.86 19.65
N PRO A 208 14.38 -12.17 19.77
CA PRO A 208 13.81 -13.48 19.44
C PRO A 208 13.74 -13.78 17.93
N GLU A 209 13.61 -12.75 17.08
CA GLU A 209 13.38 -12.89 15.64
C GLU A 209 14.67 -12.84 14.80
N CYS A 210 15.80 -12.44 15.39
CA CYS A 210 17.10 -12.38 14.71
C CYS A 210 18.10 -13.38 15.29
N ARG A 211 19.17 -13.64 14.53
CA ARG A 211 20.28 -14.47 15.03
C ARG A 211 20.86 -13.83 16.31
N PRO A 212 21.34 -14.64 17.27
CA PRO A 212 22.07 -14.11 18.40
C PRO A 212 23.28 -13.28 17.93
N CYS A 213 23.53 -12.16 18.60
CA CYS A 213 24.74 -11.39 18.35
C CYS A 213 25.97 -12.25 18.69
N ARG A 214 26.97 -12.17 17.83
CA ARG A 214 28.24 -12.87 18.04
C ARG A 214 28.95 -12.28 19.24
N ILE A 215 29.56 -13.19 20.00
CA ILE A 215 30.53 -12.81 21.02
C ILE A 215 31.83 -12.39 20.32
N CYS A 216 32.50 -11.40 20.88
CA CYS A 216 33.88 -11.09 20.52
C CYS A 216 34.81 -12.19 21.02
N SER A 217 36.04 -12.20 20.52
CA SER A 217 37.05 -13.17 20.92
C SER A 217 38.35 -12.47 21.28
N GLU A 218 39.20 -13.16 22.05
CA GLU A 218 40.57 -12.70 22.26
C GLU A 218 41.37 -12.55 20.95
N GLY A 219 40.97 -13.30 19.91
CA GLY A 219 41.58 -13.28 18.59
C GLY A 219 41.35 -11.99 17.81
N ASP A 220 40.36 -11.18 18.19
CA ASP A 220 40.10 -9.89 17.51
C ASP A 220 41.16 -8.83 17.91
N PHE A 221 41.85 -9.06 19.03
CA PHE A 221 43.06 -8.32 19.41
C PHE A 221 44.34 -8.90 18.80
N LYS A 222 44.28 -9.94 17.97
CA LYS A 222 45.47 -10.59 17.42
C LYS A 222 46.20 -9.73 16.38
N LEU A 223 45.53 -8.69 15.87
CA LEU A 223 46.14 -7.69 15.00
C LEU A 223 46.90 -6.61 15.78
N ILE A 224 46.80 -6.52 17.11
CA ILE A 224 47.65 -5.65 17.92
C ILE A 224 48.79 -6.48 18.55
N ASP A 225 49.98 -5.89 18.65
CA ASP A 225 51.11 -6.51 19.31
C ASP A 225 50.81 -6.61 20.81
N ARG A 226 50.36 -7.77 21.29
CA ARG A 226 49.97 -7.98 22.69
C ARG A 226 51.10 -7.69 23.68
N ASP A 227 52.36 -7.60 23.22
CA ASP A 227 53.50 -7.22 24.04
C ASP A 227 53.58 -5.71 24.32
N LEU A 228 52.68 -4.91 23.72
CA LEU A 228 52.62 -3.45 23.88
C LEU A 228 51.31 -2.92 24.51
N TYR A 229 50.27 -3.75 24.63
CA TYR A 229 48.93 -3.31 25.07
C TYR A 229 48.44 -4.09 26.31
N GLN A 230 47.87 -3.38 27.28
CA GLN A 230 47.17 -3.94 28.43
C GLN A 230 45.65 -3.78 28.25
N ILE A 231 44.89 -4.84 28.50
CA ILE A 231 43.44 -4.86 28.31
C ILE A 231 42.77 -5.24 29.63
N ASN A 232 41.97 -4.34 30.19
CA ASN A 232 41.25 -4.53 31.44
C ASN A 232 39.73 -4.68 31.19
N VAL A 233 39.10 -5.54 32.00
CA VAL A 233 37.63 -5.73 32.02
C VAL A 233 37.05 -4.77 33.06
N THR A 234 36.09 -3.93 32.66
CA THR A 234 35.45 -2.99 33.58
C THR A 234 34.01 -3.36 33.90
N PHE A 235 33.16 -3.69 32.91
CA PHE A 235 31.75 -4.04 33.16
C PHE A 235 31.15 -4.93 32.06
N GLY A 236 30.39 -5.95 32.48
CA GLY A 236 29.67 -6.89 31.61
C GLY A 236 30.36 -8.25 31.50
N SER A 237 29.75 -9.29 32.08
CA SER A 237 30.14 -10.72 32.04
C SER A 237 31.50 -11.13 32.67
N VAL A 238 31.58 -12.38 33.14
CA VAL A 238 32.77 -12.97 33.78
C VAL A 238 33.97 -13.07 32.82
N ASN A 239 33.67 -13.15 31.51
CA ASN A 239 34.67 -13.20 30.44
C ASN A 239 34.69 -11.92 29.60
N GLY A 240 33.65 -11.07 29.67
CA GLY A 240 33.53 -9.77 29.02
C GLY A 240 33.64 -9.70 27.48
N TYR A 241 33.28 -10.78 26.80
CA TYR A 241 33.29 -10.86 25.34
C TYR A 241 31.89 -10.86 24.71
N SER A 242 30.86 -10.65 25.52
CA SER A 242 29.47 -10.62 25.07
C SER A 242 29.20 -9.32 24.31
N HIS A 243 28.21 -9.35 23.42
CA HIS A 243 27.72 -8.14 22.78
C HIS A 243 27.35 -7.07 23.83
N GLY A 244 27.82 -5.85 23.64
CA GLY A 244 27.65 -4.73 24.57
C GLY A 244 28.72 -4.64 25.67
N ASP A 245 29.58 -5.66 25.83
CA ASP A 245 30.64 -5.62 26.83
C ASP A 245 31.72 -4.59 26.48
N VAL A 246 32.17 -3.85 27.49
CA VAL A 246 33.13 -2.76 27.36
C VAL A 246 34.52 -3.21 27.80
N ARG A 247 35.55 -2.76 27.07
CA ARG A 247 36.96 -2.99 27.37
C ARG A 247 37.74 -1.69 27.42
N MET A 248 38.63 -1.62 28.41
CA MET A 248 39.60 -0.55 28.53
C MET A 248 40.96 -1.05 28.05
N VAL A 249 41.52 -0.38 27.06
CA VAL A 249 42.79 -0.69 26.44
C VAL A 249 43.79 0.42 26.73
N ASP A 250 44.95 0.05 27.24
CA ASP A 250 46.08 0.95 27.50
C ASP A 250 47.39 0.38 26.96
N CYS A 251 48.46 1.19 26.96
CA CYS A 251 49.81 0.73 26.67
C CYS A 251 50.45 0.11 27.92
N LEU A 252 51.23 -0.95 27.71
CA LEU A 252 52.07 -1.54 28.75
C LEU A 252 53.24 -0.60 29.09
N SER A 253 53.86 -0.81 30.26
CA SER A 253 54.97 0.00 30.75
C SER A 253 56.24 -0.03 29.87
N ASN A 254 56.38 -1.03 28.99
CA ASN A 254 57.46 -1.17 28.02
C ASN A 254 57.14 -0.52 26.65
N ALA A 255 56.00 0.15 26.52
CA ALA A 255 55.53 0.78 25.30
C ALA A 255 55.21 2.26 25.54
N ARG A 256 55.50 3.13 24.57
CA ARG A 256 55.06 4.52 24.59
C ARG A 256 53.70 4.66 23.89
N ARG A 257 52.80 5.47 24.43
CA ARG A 257 51.56 5.87 23.77
C ARG A 257 51.89 6.88 22.68
N ALA A 258 51.82 6.46 21.41
CA ALA A 258 52.07 7.31 20.25
C ALA A 258 50.83 8.15 19.90
N TYR A 259 49.64 7.60 20.14
CA TYR A 259 48.35 8.27 19.92
C TYR A 259 47.29 7.68 20.85
N GLY A 260 46.35 8.50 21.30
CA GLY A 260 45.18 8.07 22.08
C GLY A 260 44.71 9.12 23.09
N PRO A 261 43.83 8.74 24.03
CA PRO A 261 43.35 9.60 25.11
C PRO A 261 44.51 10.12 26.00
N PRO A 262 44.26 11.09 26.91
CA PRO A 262 45.25 11.56 27.87
C PRO A 262 45.85 10.41 28.69
N PHE A 263 47.13 10.53 29.09
CA PHE A 263 47.88 9.44 29.75
C PHE A 263 47.16 8.77 30.94
N ASP A 264 46.34 9.53 31.68
CA ASP A 264 45.60 9.02 32.85
C ASP A 264 44.28 8.30 32.49
N GLN A 265 43.96 8.15 31.20
CA GLN A 265 42.73 7.52 30.74
C GLN A 265 43.04 6.41 29.73
N PRO A 266 42.53 5.19 29.96
CA PRO A 266 42.59 4.14 28.96
C PRO A 266 41.55 4.36 27.86
N ALA A 267 41.81 3.84 26.67
CA ALA A 267 40.87 3.89 25.56
C ALA A 267 39.74 2.86 25.74
N GLN A 268 38.51 3.25 25.43
CA GLN A 268 37.34 2.39 25.56
C GLN A 268 36.96 1.79 24.19
N VAL A 269 36.71 0.49 24.15
CA VAL A 269 36.12 -0.20 23.00
C VAL A 269 34.96 -1.10 23.45
N THR A 270 33.95 -1.24 22.60
CA THR A 270 32.74 -2.02 22.92
C THR A 270 32.61 -3.19 21.95
N CYS A 271 32.25 -4.36 22.45
CA CYS A 271 31.96 -5.51 21.60
C CYS A 271 30.62 -5.34 20.89
N LEU A 272 30.63 -5.13 19.57
CA LEU A 272 29.46 -5.07 18.71
C LEU A 272 29.52 -6.22 17.69
N ASP A 273 28.65 -7.20 17.88
CA ASP A 273 28.44 -8.38 17.02
C ASP A 273 29.74 -9.10 16.57
N GLY A 274 30.64 -9.34 17.52
CA GLY A 274 31.89 -10.05 17.28
C GLY A 274 33.05 -9.15 16.82
N GLN A 275 32.88 -7.83 16.79
CA GLN A 275 33.97 -6.88 16.55
C GLN A 275 34.03 -5.81 17.64
N PHE A 276 35.24 -5.36 17.98
CA PHE A 276 35.40 -4.25 18.91
C PHE A 276 35.36 -2.92 18.15
N GLU A 277 34.35 -2.11 18.49
CA GLU A 277 34.11 -0.81 17.89
C GLU A 277 34.25 0.31 18.93
N PRO A 278 34.92 1.42 18.59
CA PRO A 278 35.76 1.59 17.40
C PRO A 278 36.98 0.64 17.41
N PRO A 279 37.62 0.37 16.25
CA PRO A 279 38.78 -0.51 16.20
C PRO A 279 39.88 -0.03 17.13
N VAL A 280 40.51 -0.93 17.90
CA VAL A 280 41.49 -0.54 18.93
C VAL A 280 42.59 0.40 18.40
N ARG A 281 43.11 0.14 17.20
CA ARG A 281 44.16 0.95 16.57
C ARG A 281 43.71 2.37 16.20
N SER A 282 42.41 2.62 16.06
CA SER A 282 41.88 3.96 15.79
C SER A 282 41.73 4.79 17.05
N VAL A 283 41.70 4.16 18.24
CA VAL A 283 41.57 4.88 19.52
C VAL A 283 42.85 4.92 20.35
N ILE A 284 43.76 3.95 20.18
CA ILE A 284 45.04 3.95 20.88
C ILE A 284 46.13 3.22 20.09
N ARG A 285 47.30 3.86 19.98
CA ARG A 285 48.50 3.31 19.35
C ARG A 285 49.65 3.28 20.33
N CYS A 286 50.15 2.07 20.60
CA CYS A 286 51.33 1.85 21.43
C CYS A 286 52.51 1.46 20.53
N GLU A 287 53.67 2.05 20.79
CA GLU A 287 54.90 1.77 20.05
C GLU A 287 55.97 1.31 21.03
N ARG A 288 56.83 0.39 20.59
CA ARG A 288 57.96 -0.06 21.41
C ARG A 288 58.84 1.14 21.75
N ASP A 289 59.05 1.38 23.04
CA ASP A 289 59.90 2.46 23.48
C ASP A 289 61.36 2.12 23.11
N PRO A 290 62.07 2.94 22.31
CA PRO A 290 63.47 2.68 21.95
C PRO A 290 64.39 2.82 23.16
N LEU A 291 63.90 3.42 24.25
CA LEU A 291 64.61 3.62 25.51
C LEU A 291 64.23 2.59 26.58
N ALA A 292 63.29 1.68 26.31
CA ALA A 292 63.03 0.56 27.22
C ALA A 292 64.25 -0.37 27.22
N PRO A 293 64.90 -0.60 28.38
CA PRO A 293 66.05 -1.48 28.43
C PRO A 293 65.62 -2.90 28.01
N PRO A 294 66.36 -3.59 27.13
CA PRO A 294 66.16 -5.01 26.93
C PRO A 294 66.38 -5.71 28.26
N GLU A 295 65.46 -6.59 28.66
CA GLU A 295 65.67 -7.41 29.84
C GLU A 295 67.00 -8.17 29.70
N GLY A 296 67.97 -7.83 30.57
CA GLY A 296 69.19 -8.62 30.77
C GLY A 296 70.50 -8.15 30.11
N GLY A 297 70.81 -6.85 30.02
CA GLY A 297 72.14 -6.37 29.60
C GLY A 297 72.69 -5.21 30.45
N PRO A 298 74.02 -5.13 30.72
CA PRO A 298 74.57 -4.18 31.67
C PRO A 298 74.51 -2.74 31.15
N SER A 299 74.13 -1.84 32.05
CA SER A 299 73.99 -0.40 31.86
C SER A 299 75.25 0.25 31.29
N PHE A 300 75.11 0.95 30.17
CA PHE A 300 76.05 1.99 29.75
C PHE A 300 75.27 3.28 29.53
N ALA A 301 75.42 4.21 30.48
CA ALA A 301 74.93 5.57 30.35
C ALA A 301 75.81 6.36 29.35
N ALA A 302 75.18 7.06 28.41
CA ALA A 302 75.83 8.09 27.59
C ALA A 302 75.16 9.45 27.87
N PRO A 303 75.92 10.57 27.84
CA PRO A 303 75.51 11.83 28.46
C PRO A 303 74.56 12.64 27.57
N ALA A 304 73.65 13.38 28.22
CA ALA A 304 72.77 14.35 27.60
C ALA A 304 73.54 15.55 27.04
N VAL A 305 73.32 15.88 25.76
CA VAL A 305 73.69 17.17 25.18
C VAL A 305 72.41 17.96 24.90
N VAL A 306 72.20 18.98 25.72
CA VAL A 306 71.14 19.98 25.56
C VAL A 306 71.57 20.96 24.46
N LYS A 307 70.71 21.22 23.46
CA LYS A 307 70.81 22.42 22.61
C LYS A 307 69.41 23.00 22.33
N PRO A 308 69.19 24.33 22.50
CA PRO A 308 67.89 24.99 22.30
C PRO A 308 67.60 25.28 20.81
N PRO A 309 66.34 25.62 20.45
CA PRO A 309 65.92 25.73 19.05
C PRO A 309 66.31 27.08 18.44
N ALA A 310 66.81 27.06 17.20
CA ALA A 310 67.04 28.25 16.40
C ALA A 310 65.90 28.44 15.37
N GLU A 311 65.10 29.47 15.63
CA GLU A 311 64.56 30.46 14.70
C GLU A 311 63.89 30.00 13.38
N CYS A 312 62.55 30.03 13.37
CA CYS A 312 61.75 30.19 12.15
C CYS A 312 61.81 31.65 11.67
N THR A 313 62.25 31.88 10.44
CA THR A 313 62.14 33.19 9.77
C THR A 313 61.24 33.10 8.54
N ASN A 314 60.04 33.69 8.69
CA ASN A 314 59.25 34.47 7.72
C ASN A 314 57.79 34.02 7.47
N ARG A 315 56.90 34.84 8.06
CA ARG A 315 55.48 35.13 7.78
C ARG A 315 54.45 34.03 8.06
N VAL A 316 53.44 34.48 8.82
CA VAL A 316 52.26 33.78 9.31
C VAL A 316 51.06 34.42 8.63
N ASP A 317 50.18 33.62 8.02
CA ASP A 317 48.79 33.98 7.74
C ASP A 317 47.85 33.23 8.69
N ALA A 318 46.60 33.67 8.78
CA ALA A 318 45.69 33.39 9.91
C ALA A 318 45.15 31.94 10.00
N GLU A 319 45.72 30.98 9.27
CA GLU A 319 45.20 29.60 9.18
C GLU A 319 46.27 28.50 9.40
N GLY A 320 47.51 28.85 9.80
CA GLY A 320 48.34 28.00 10.67
C GLY A 320 48.77 26.60 10.19
N CYS A 321 48.98 26.35 8.89
CA CYS A 321 49.50 25.05 8.40
C CYS A 321 50.94 25.15 7.86
N CYS A 322 51.89 24.42 8.47
CA CYS A 322 53.17 24.09 7.84
C CYS A 322 52.98 22.90 6.87
N ALA A 323 53.01 23.14 5.56
CA ALA A 323 52.99 22.07 4.56
C ALA A 323 54.43 21.65 4.21
N PHE A 324 54.77 20.37 4.42
CA PHE A 324 55.87 19.71 3.72
C PHE A 324 55.34 19.24 2.36
N LEU A 325 55.98 19.65 1.26
CA LEU A 325 55.85 18.96 -0.03
C LEU A 325 56.81 17.75 -0.04
N PRO A 326 56.44 16.61 -0.64
CA PRO A 326 57.36 15.51 -0.88
C PRO A 326 58.35 15.86 -2.02
N GLU A 327 59.50 15.18 -1.98
CA GLU A 327 60.78 15.41 -2.70
C GLU A 327 60.73 15.95 -4.13
#